data_AF-A0A094YKR3-F1
#
_entry.id   AF-A0A094YKR3-F1
#
_cell.length_a   1.000
_cell.length_b   1.000
_cell.length_c   1.000
_cell.angle_alpha   90.00
_cell.angle_beta   90.00
_cell.angle_gamma   90.00
#
_symmetry.space_group_name_H-M   'P 1'
#
loop_
_entity.id
_entity.type
_entity.pdbx_description
1 polymer ?
#
loop_
_entity_poly.entity_id
_entity_poly.type
_entity_poly.pdbx_seq_one_letter_code
_entity_poly.pdbx_strand_id
1 'polypeptide(L)'
;MLSDEFIEELIHVIRSVSEEWAAAKARKTWLEEQKKVVLARQMIFAAQNGSRSSASQERDAYASPEYSDLLVSIRHACNEEARLGRSIKEAEMRFEAWRTQSANEREERSRYKA
;
A
#
# COMPACT_ATOMS: atom_id res chain seq x y z
N MET A 1 25.20 -22.54 -1.64
CA MET A 1 25.62 -21.14 -1.44
C MET A 1 24.57 -20.29 -2.13
N LEU A 2 23.87 -19.42 -1.40
CA LEU A 2 23.00 -18.43 -2.04
C LEU A 2 23.91 -17.51 -2.88
N SER A 3 23.69 -17.51 -4.19
CA SER A 3 24.58 -16.93 -5.21
C SER A 3 24.31 -15.44 -5.45
N ASP A 4 25.19 -14.76 -6.17
CA ASP A 4 24.97 -13.38 -6.63
C ASP A 4 23.66 -13.25 -7.44
N GLU A 5 23.29 -14.32 -8.17
CA GLU A 5 22.01 -14.46 -8.88
C GLU A 5 20.80 -14.31 -7.93
N PHE A 6 20.86 -14.82 -6.70
CA PHE A 6 19.80 -14.64 -5.71
C PHE A 6 19.61 -13.17 -5.33
N ILE A 7 20.70 -12.40 -5.23
CA ILE A 7 20.63 -10.97 -4.91
C ILE A 7 20.03 -10.21 -6.09
N GLU A 8 20.44 -10.53 -7.31
CA GLU A 8 19.90 -9.93 -8.53
C GLU A 8 18.39 -10.16 -8.65
N GLU A 9 17.91 -11.37 -8.34
CA GLU A 9 16.47 -11.67 -8.28
C GLU A 9 15.74 -10.79 -7.26
N LEU A 10 16.27 -10.62 -6.05
CA LEU A 10 15.66 -9.78 -5.01
C LEU A 10 15.61 -8.30 -5.43
N ILE A 11 16.68 -7.79 -6.02
CA ILE A 11 16.73 -6.42 -6.53
C ILE A 11 15.72 -6.24 -7.67
N HIS A 12 15.61 -7.22 -8.56
CA HIS A 12 14.64 -7.21 -9.64
C HIS A 12 13.21 -7.13 -9.08
N VAL A 13 12.86 -7.97 -8.10
CA VAL A 13 11.55 -7.94 -7.44
C VAL A 13 11.27 -6.57 -6.83
N ILE A 14 12.22 -5.99 -6.11
CA ILE A 14 12.05 -4.66 -5.52
C ILE A 14 11.80 -3.63 -6.63
N ARG A 15 12.58 -3.64 -7.71
CA ARG A 15 12.41 -2.67 -8.82
C ARG A 15 11.08 -2.83 -9.53
N SER A 16 10.65 -4.06 -9.82
CA SER A 16 9.40 -4.31 -10.55
C SER A 16 8.17 -3.94 -9.72
N VAL A 17 8.22 -4.16 -8.40
CA VAL A 17 7.09 -3.90 -7.50
C VAL A 17 7.03 -2.44 -7.03
N SER A 18 8.17 -1.75 -6.96
CA SER A 18 8.25 -0.40 -6.38
C SER A 18 7.39 0.64 -7.09
N GLU A 19 7.33 0.60 -8.42
CA GLU A 19 6.52 1.55 -9.19
C GLU A 19 5.02 1.32 -8.97
N GLU A 20 4.58 0.06 -9.02
CA GLU A 20 3.20 -0.32 -8.73
C GLU A 20 2.80 0.05 -7.31
N TRP A 21 3.70 -0.17 -6.33
CA TRP A 21 3.44 0.19 -4.94
C TRP A 21 3.28 1.70 -4.76
N ALA A 22 4.16 2.49 -5.38
CA ALA A 22 4.08 3.95 -5.35
C ALA A 22 2.76 4.44 -5.97
N ALA A 23 2.35 3.87 -7.10
CA ALA A 23 1.07 4.19 -7.74
C ALA A 23 -0.13 3.82 -6.86
N ALA A 24 -0.12 2.63 -6.24
CA ALA A 24 -1.19 2.18 -5.34
C ALA A 24 -1.31 3.10 -4.11
N LYS A 25 -0.16 3.47 -3.51
CA LYS A 25 -0.10 4.41 -2.38
C LYS A 25 -0.65 5.78 -2.76
N ALA A 26 -0.20 6.35 -3.88
CA ALA A 26 -0.69 7.63 -4.38
C ALA A 26 -2.20 7.61 -4.64
N ARG A 27 -2.70 6.53 -5.24
CA ARG A 27 -4.12 6.32 -5.49
C ARG A 27 -4.92 6.27 -4.20
N LYS A 28 -4.45 5.53 -3.18
CA LYS A 28 -5.12 5.47 -1.87
C LYS A 28 -5.23 6.87 -1.25
N THR A 29 -4.12 7.60 -1.17
CA THR A 29 -4.10 8.95 -0.60
C THR A 29 -5.01 9.91 -1.38
N TRP A 30 -5.02 9.83 -2.71
CA TRP A 30 -5.92 10.64 -3.52
C TRP A 30 -7.39 10.32 -3.24
N LEU A 31 -7.77 9.05 -3.15
CA LEU A 31 -9.14 8.64 -2.84
C LEU A 31 -9.57 9.07 -1.43
N GLU A 32 -8.67 9.01 -0.45
CA GLU A 32 -8.92 9.48 0.92
C GLU A 32 -9.21 10.98 0.97
N GLU A 33 -8.49 11.79 0.18
CA GLU A 33 -8.76 13.23 0.06
C GLU A 33 -10.04 13.51 -0.74
N GLN A 34 -10.30 12.76 -1.80
CA GLN A 34 -11.55 12.85 -2.57
C GLN A 34 -12.79 12.56 -1.73
N LYS A 35 -12.66 11.80 -0.63
CA LYS A 35 -13.75 11.55 0.32
C LYS A 35 -14.37 12.85 0.85
N LYS A 36 -13.54 13.87 1.11
CA LYS A 36 -13.99 15.18 1.60
C LYS A 36 -14.80 15.91 0.52
N VAL A 37 -14.35 15.83 -0.73
CA VAL A 37 -15.01 16.44 -1.90
C VAL A 37 -16.36 15.78 -2.18
N VAL A 38 -16.40 14.44 -2.20
CA VAL A 38 -17.64 13.67 -2.39
C VAL A 38 -18.63 13.97 -1.28
N LEU A 39 -18.19 13.96 -0.02
CA LEU A 39 -19.05 14.29 1.12
C LEU A 39 -19.65 15.68 0.98
N ALA A 40 -18.84 16.70 0.69
CA ALA A 40 -19.32 18.07 0.52
C ALA A 40 -20.35 18.19 -0.62
N ARG A 41 -20.08 17.56 -1.77
CA ARG A 41 -21.02 17.57 -2.91
C ARG A 41 -22.34 16.88 -2.55
N GLN A 42 -22.27 15.75 -1.86
CA GLN A 42 -23.46 15.00 -1.46
C GLN A 42 -24.27 15.74 -0.38
N MET A 43 -23.62 16.48 0.51
CA MET A 43 -24.32 17.37 1.46
C MET A 43 -25.06 18.52 0.75
N ILE A 44 -24.45 19.12 -0.29
CA ILE A 44 -25.11 20.13 -1.13
C ILE A 44 -26.34 19.52 -1.81
N PHE A 45 -26.20 18.33 -2.38
CA PHE A 45 -27.31 17.61 -2.99
C PHE A 45 -28.42 17.31 -1.97
N ALA A 46 -28.09 16.83 -0.77
CA ALA A 46 -29.07 16.58 0.30
C ALA A 46 -29.81 17.87 0.71
N ALA A 47 -29.10 19.00 0.80
CA ALA A 47 -29.72 20.30 1.10
C ALA A 47 -30.74 20.70 0.03
N GLN A 48 -30.41 20.52 -1.25
CA GLN A 48 -31.30 20.76 -2.38
C GLN A 48 -32.53 19.84 -2.39
N ASN A 49 -32.42 18.64 -1.79
CA ASN A 49 -33.50 17.65 -1.68
C ASN A 49 -34.23 17.68 -0.33
N GLY A 50 -34.10 18.76 0.45
CA GLY A 50 -34.94 19.03 1.61
C GLY A 50 -34.33 18.71 2.98
N SER A 51 -33.06 18.29 3.04
CA SER A 51 -32.35 18.15 4.32
C SER A 51 -31.97 19.51 4.89
N ARG A 52 -32.67 19.93 5.95
CA ARG A 52 -32.62 21.29 6.50
C ARG A 52 -31.45 21.58 7.44
N SER A 53 -30.92 20.57 8.12
CA SER A 53 -29.78 20.72 9.03
C SER A 53 -28.53 20.07 8.45
N SER A 54 -27.36 20.60 8.80
CA SER A 54 -26.07 20.01 8.38
C SER A 54 -25.93 18.55 8.82
N ALA A 55 -26.48 18.18 9.98
CA ALA A 55 -26.49 16.79 10.45
C ALA A 55 -27.35 15.87 9.57
N SER A 56 -28.51 16.36 9.09
CA SER A 56 -29.34 15.59 8.13
C SER A 56 -28.63 15.45 6.78
N GLN A 57 -27.97 16.51 6.32
CA GLN A 57 -27.20 16.51 5.06
C GLN A 57 -26.03 15.53 5.13
N GLU A 58 -25.28 15.53 6.23
CA GLU A 58 -24.15 14.62 6.44
C GLU A 58 -24.60 13.15 6.49
N ARG A 59 -25.67 12.84 7.22
CA ARG A 59 -26.26 11.50 7.25
C ARG A 59 -26.61 11.00 5.84
N ASP A 60 -27.31 11.82 5.07
CA ASP A 60 -27.74 11.46 3.71
C ASP A 60 -26.53 11.31 2.77
N ALA A 61 -25.51 12.15 2.95
CA ALA A 61 -24.27 12.08 2.18
C ALA A 61 -23.48 10.79 2.45
N TYR A 62 -23.38 10.36 3.71
CA TYR A 62 -22.77 9.07 4.06
C TYR A 62 -23.57 7.88 3.53
N ALA A 63 -24.89 8.02 3.42
CA ALA A 63 -25.77 6.99 2.86
C ALA A 63 -25.77 6.97 1.32
N SER A 64 -25.10 7.92 0.65
CA SER A 64 -25.08 7.99 -0.81
C SER A 64 -24.34 6.79 -1.44
N PRO A 65 -24.82 6.25 -2.58
CA PRO A 65 -24.12 5.20 -3.30
C PRO A 65 -22.68 5.59 -3.66
N GLU A 66 -22.48 6.84 -4.05
CA GLU A 66 -21.16 7.36 -4.45
C GLU A 66 -20.14 7.34 -3.30
N TYR A 67 -20.57 7.66 -2.07
CA TYR A 67 -19.69 7.56 -0.90
C TYR A 67 -19.33 6.10 -0.62
N SER A 68 -20.30 5.18 -0.74
CA SER A 68 -20.06 3.74 -0.58
C SER A 68 -19.08 3.19 -1.63
N ASP A 69 -19.27 3.53 -2.90
CA ASP A 69 -18.40 3.13 -4.01
C ASP A 69 -16.98 3.68 -3.85
N LEU A 70 -16.84 4.90 -3.32
CA LEU A 70 -15.55 5.47 -2.97
C LEU A 70 -14.86 4.68 -1.85
N LEU A 71 -15.58 4.27 -0.80
CA LEU A 71 -15.02 3.43 0.26
C LEU A 71 -14.55 2.08 -0.26
N VAL A 72 -15.32 1.47 -1.18
CA VAL A 72 -14.91 0.23 -1.87
C VAL A 72 -13.61 0.47 -2.65
N SER A 73 -13.51 1.58 -3.38
CA SER A 73 -12.31 1.95 -4.12
C SER A 73 -11.09 2.16 -3.20
N ILE A 74 -11.27 2.82 -2.06
CA ILE A 74 -10.23 3.01 -1.03
C ILE A 74 -9.77 1.66 -0.50
N ARG A 75 -10.71 0.74 -0.20
CA ARG A 75 -10.38 -0.61 0.25
C ARG A 75 -9.52 -1.36 -0.77
N HIS A 76 -9.87 -1.29 -2.05
CA HIS A 76 -9.07 -1.92 -3.11
C HIS A 76 -7.67 -1.32 -3.22
N ALA A 77 -7.55 0.01 -3.21
CA ALA A 77 -6.25 0.69 -3.25
C ALA A 77 -5.38 0.35 -2.03
N CYS A 78 -5.98 0.28 -0.84
CA CYS A 78 -5.31 -0.12 0.40
C CYS A 78 -4.80 -1.56 0.34
N ASN A 79 -5.62 -2.49 -0.16
CA ASN A 79 -5.21 -3.89 -0.31
C ASN A 79 -4.05 -4.05 -1.31
N GLU A 80 -4.08 -3.33 -2.44
CA GLU A 80 -2.99 -3.35 -3.41
C GLU A 80 -1.70 -2.76 -2.82
N GLU A 81 -1.77 -1.59 -2.17
CA GLU A 81 -0.61 -1.00 -1.49
C GLU A 81 -0.02 -1.97 -0.44
N ALA A 82 -0.87 -2.59 0.37
CA ALA A 82 -0.42 -3.52 1.41
C ALA A 82 0.24 -4.77 0.82
N ARG A 83 -0.34 -5.35 -0.24
CA ARG A 83 0.19 -6.54 -0.93
C ARG A 83 1.58 -6.26 -1.54
N LEU A 84 1.68 -5.16 -2.28
CA LEU A 84 2.92 -4.77 -2.95
C LEU A 84 4.00 -4.39 -1.91
N GLY A 85 3.61 -3.66 -0.86
CA GLY A 85 4.51 -3.31 0.24
C GLY A 85 5.00 -4.54 1.02
N ARG A 86 4.15 -5.56 1.19
CA ARG A 86 4.56 -6.83 1.81
C ARG A 86 5.57 -7.58 0.95
N SER A 87 5.43 -7.53 -0.37
CA SER A 87 6.35 -8.17 -1.32
C SER A 87 7.75 -7.53 -1.26
N ILE A 88 7.81 -6.19 -1.23
CA ILE A 88 9.07 -5.46 -1.01
C ILE A 88 9.67 -5.86 0.34
N LYS A 89 8.84 -5.89 1.41
CA LYS A 89 9.33 -6.22 2.75
C LYS A 89 9.88 -7.64 2.84
N GLU A 90 9.26 -8.58 2.15
CA GLU A 90 9.75 -9.95 2.06
C GLU A 90 11.11 -10.02 1.37
N ALA A 91 11.29 -9.29 0.26
CA ALA A 91 12.58 -9.23 -0.44
C ALA A 91 13.68 -8.65 0.45
N GLU A 92 13.40 -7.58 1.20
CA GLU A 92 14.31 -7.03 2.21
C GLU A 92 14.69 -8.07 3.29
N MET A 93 13.71 -8.80 3.82
CA MET A 93 13.96 -9.82 4.85
C MET A 93 14.84 -10.95 4.33
N ARG A 94 14.61 -11.39 3.08
CA ARG A 94 15.42 -12.41 2.41
C ARG A 94 16.86 -11.93 2.19
N PHE A 95 17.03 -10.66 1.82
CA PHE A 95 18.36 -10.05 1.68
C PHE A 95 19.12 -10.02 3.01
N GLU A 96 18.47 -9.66 4.12
CA GLU A 96 19.09 -9.65 5.45
C GLU A 96 19.48 -11.05 5.93
N ALA A 97 18.64 -12.06 5.67
CA ALA A 97 18.95 -13.45 5.96
C ALA A 97 20.20 -13.93 5.18
N TRP A 98 20.25 -13.60 3.88
CA TRP A 98 21.42 -13.88 3.03
C TRP A 98 22.69 -13.21 3.57
N ARG A 99 22.61 -11.93 3.96
CA ARG A 99 23.74 -11.16 4.48
C ARG A 99 24.32 -11.82 5.73
N THR A 100 23.45 -12.35 6.59
CA THR A 100 23.81 -13.06 7.82
C THR A 100 24.47 -14.40 7.51
N GLN A 101 23.85 -15.22 6.65
CA GLN A 101 24.41 -16.52 6.25
C GLN A 101 25.79 -16.36 5.60
N SER A 102 25.94 -15.41 4.67
CA SER A 102 27.21 -15.14 4.00
C SER A 102 28.30 -14.68 4.97
N ALA A 103 27.94 -13.96 6.04
CA ALA A 103 28.91 -13.58 7.08
C ALA A 103 29.38 -14.80 7.88
N ASN A 104 28.45 -15.67 8.29
CA ASN A 104 28.78 -16.92 9.00
C ASN A 104 29.67 -17.83 8.15
N GLU A 105 29.35 -18.03 6.87
CA GLU A 105 30.15 -18.84 5.94
C GLU A 105 31.58 -18.28 5.75
N ARG A 106 31.75 -16.95 5.75
CA ARG A 106 33.07 -16.31 5.70
C ARG A 106 33.86 -16.55 6.99
N GLU A 107 33.20 -16.45 8.14
CA GLU A 107 33.82 -16.68 9.44
C GLU A 107 34.28 -18.14 9.58
N GLU A 108 33.42 -19.10 9.26
CA GLU A 108 33.77 -20.53 9.27
C GLU A 108 34.96 -20.81 8.35
N ARG A 109 34.94 -20.29 7.11
CA ARG A 109 36.05 -20.48 6.16
C ARG A 109 37.36 -19.89 6.66
N SER A 110 37.32 -18.80 7.42
CA SER A 110 38.50 -18.22 8.06
C SER A 110 39.02 -19.16 9.16
N ARG A 111 38.13 -19.69 9.99
CA ARG A 111 38.47 -20.63 11.09
C ARG A 111 39.07 -21.95 10.60
N TYR A 112 38.60 -22.51 9.48
CA TYR A 112 39.14 -23.75 8.92
C TYR A 112 40.47 -23.58 8.15
N LYS A 113 40.86 -22.34 7.84
CA LYS A 113 42.14 -22.02 7.17
C LYS A 113 43.26 -21.63 8.14
N ALA A 114 42.94 -21.52 9.44
CA ALA A 114 43.89 -21.29 10.54
C ALA A 114 44.25 -22.62 11.20
#